data_AF-A0A938M7Z3-F1
#
_entry.id   AF-A0A938M7Z3-F1
#
_cell.length_a   1.000
_cell.length_b   1.000
_cell.length_c   1.000
_cell.angle_alpha   90.00
_cell.angle_beta   90.00
_cell.angle_gamma   90.00
#
_symmetry.space_group_name_H-M   'P 1'
#
loop_
_entity.id
_entity.type
_entity.pdbx_description
1 polymer ?
#
loop_
_entity_poly.entity_id
_entity_poly.type
_entity_poly.pdbx_seq_one_letter_code
_entity_poly.pdbx_strand_id
1 'polypeptide(L)'
;MNTSIPQNIPEYLEHRLGALAEACRLALALDPEGRLKLAVNAELTDADGKRWRVIRFRNDDLALRRRLSKEERCLIWAQPPLTSPDAAIDLSYLPDVVGRLADEQVIDASLLGVLKALMPNEVFPQATPTYAAYFADRLPDLVREHKELREHTRFRPPLSDEHVQALALCCRHPELKAGDLLFRETDLPSALRRYLWLLTEAQWTDDEAVLLRHLARQSPLDEGPKARLAAWLEPGVADALRMVYLRWVAHVAGLSENVAGQIQSTGLCGGDPRALERE
;
A
#
# COMPACT_ATOMS: atom_id res chain seq x y z
N MET A 1 1.35 1.49 28.65
CA MET A 1 1.46 2.52 27.60
C MET A 1 0.43 2.18 26.53
N ASN A 2 -0.49 3.10 26.24
CA ASN A 2 -1.38 2.95 25.08
C ASN A 2 -0.50 3.09 23.84
N THR A 3 0.00 1.99 23.29
CA THR A 3 0.68 2.02 21.99
C THR A 3 -0.38 2.08 20.91
N SER A 4 -0.88 3.29 20.65
CA SER A 4 -1.63 3.57 19.44
C SER A 4 -0.76 3.23 18.24
N ILE A 5 -1.40 2.66 17.21
CA ILE A 5 -0.73 2.41 15.92
C ILE A 5 -0.31 3.80 15.38
N PRO A 6 0.98 4.01 15.04
CA PRO A 6 1.43 5.28 14.47
C PRO A 6 0.66 5.57 13.17
N GLN A 7 0.35 6.83 12.87
CA GLN A 7 -0.39 7.17 11.66
C GLN A 7 0.44 6.94 10.39
N ASN A 8 1.75 7.15 10.47
CA ASN A 8 2.67 7.10 9.35
C ASN A 8 4.09 6.68 9.78
N ILE A 9 4.99 6.47 8.81
CA ILE A 9 6.39 6.07 9.08
C ILE A 9 7.16 7.10 9.94
N PRO A 10 7.05 8.42 9.70
CA PRO A 10 7.64 9.42 10.60
C PRO A 10 7.20 9.29 12.07
N GLU A 11 5.90 9.13 12.33
CA GLU A 11 5.38 8.96 13.69
C GLU A 11 5.83 7.62 14.31
N TYR A 12 5.96 6.57 13.50
CA TYR A 12 6.58 5.31 13.94
C TYR A 12 8.01 5.55 14.45
N LEU A 13 8.82 6.33 13.72
CA LEU A 13 10.16 6.70 14.17
C LEU A 13 10.12 7.48 15.50
N GLU A 14 9.24 8.47 15.63
CA GLU A 14 9.08 9.25 16.87
C GLU A 14 8.70 8.37 18.07
N HIS A 15 7.78 7.41 17.87
CA HIS A 15 7.40 6.43 18.89
C HIS A 15 8.58 5.52 19.28
N ARG A 16 9.34 5.04 18.28
CA ARG A 16 10.52 4.19 18.53
C ARG A 16 11.62 4.92 19.26
N LEU A 17 11.85 6.21 18.95
CA LEU A 17 12.80 7.06 19.67
C LEU A 17 12.36 7.34 21.10
N GLY A 18 11.07 7.63 21.31
CA GLY A 18 10.50 7.83 22.65
C GLY A 18 10.70 6.62 23.55
N ALA A 19 10.51 5.42 23.00
CA ALA A 19 10.71 4.15 23.71
C ALA A 19 12.17 3.85 24.11
N LEU A 20 13.16 4.56 23.56
CA LEU A 20 14.56 4.36 23.95
C LEU A 20 14.81 4.81 25.39
N ALA A 21 15.72 4.11 26.07
CA ALA A 21 16.13 4.44 27.42
C ALA A 21 16.59 5.90 27.56
N GLU A 22 16.32 6.54 28.70
CA GLU A 22 16.59 7.96 28.90
C GLU A 22 18.07 8.34 28.72
N ALA A 23 18.98 7.41 29.06
CA ALA A 23 20.42 7.56 28.87
C ALA A 23 20.88 7.42 27.41
N CYS A 24 20.01 6.97 26.50
CA CYS A 24 20.33 6.84 25.08
C CYS A 24 20.61 8.24 24.49
N ARG A 25 21.74 8.33 23.79
CA ARG A 25 22.21 9.56 23.12
C ARG A 25 22.47 9.37 21.64
N LEU A 26 22.35 8.14 21.12
CA LEU A 26 22.62 7.83 19.74
C LEU A 26 21.64 6.77 19.24
N ALA A 27 21.02 7.04 18.10
CA ALA A 27 20.17 6.10 17.38
C ALA A 27 20.47 6.17 15.88
N LEU A 28 20.16 5.11 15.16
CA LEU A 28 20.30 5.02 13.71
C LEU A 28 18.95 4.68 13.11
N ALA A 29 18.43 5.53 12.22
CA ALA A 29 17.27 5.23 11.40
C ALA A 29 17.71 4.85 9.98
N LEU A 30 17.31 3.65 9.54
CA LEU A 30 17.50 3.18 8.18
C LEU A 30 16.28 3.58 7.34
N ASP A 31 16.48 4.42 6.33
CA ASP A 31 15.40 4.92 5.46
C ASP A 31 15.81 4.75 3.98
N PRO A 32 15.86 3.49 3.49
CA PRO A 32 16.31 3.21 2.14
C PRO A 32 15.41 3.87 1.07
N GLU A 33 14.09 3.95 1.29
CA GLU A 33 13.15 4.54 0.33
C GLU A 33 12.94 6.04 0.51
N GLY A 34 13.61 6.67 1.47
CA GLY A 34 13.58 8.12 1.67
C GLY A 34 12.26 8.71 2.18
N ARG A 35 11.46 7.91 2.89
CA ARG A 35 10.07 8.25 3.28
C ARG A 35 9.99 9.17 4.48
N LEU A 36 11.02 9.20 5.34
CA LEU A 36 11.00 10.04 6.54
C LEU A 36 11.02 11.54 6.22
N LYS A 37 11.57 11.94 5.06
CA LYS A 37 11.64 13.33 4.57
C LYS A 37 12.09 14.35 5.63
N LEU A 38 12.99 13.95 6.54
CA LEU A 38 13.45 14.83 7.63
C LEU A 38 14.21 16.04 7.10
N ALA A 39 14.11 17.16 7.81
CA ALA A 39 14.93 18.33 7.53
C ALA A 39 16.38 18.12 8.03
N VAL A 40 17.36 18.42 7.19
CA VAL A 40 18.77 18.23 7.52
C VAL A 40 19.21 19.26 8.55
N ASN A 41 19.90 18.82 9.61
CA ASN A 41 20.29 19.64 10.77
C ASN A 41 19.10 20.23 11.56
N ALA A 42 17.90 19.68 11.40
CA ALA A 42 16.77 20.01 12.24
C ALA A 42 16.80 19.23 13.57
N GLU A 43 16.05 19.74 14.54
CA GLU A 43 15.68 18.99 15.73
C GLU A 43 14.39 18.20 15.45
N LEU A 44 14.44 16.88 15.66
CA LEU A 44 13.26 16.02 15.73
C LEU A 44 12.88 15.88 17.20
N THR A 45 11.60 16.01 17.53
CA THR A 45 11.10 15.75 18.88
C THR A 45 10.42 14.39 18.87
N ASP A 46 10.83 13.48 19.75
CA ASP A 46 10.21 12.16 19.85
C ASP A 46 8.88 12.20 20.62
N ALA A 47 8.20 11.05 20.71
CA ALA A 47 6.90 10.94 21.35
C ALA A 47 6.90 11.29 22.86
N ASP A 48 8.06 11.23 23.52
CA ASP A 48 8.25 11.58 24.93
C ASP A 48 8.72 13.05 25.11
N GLY A 49 8.83 13.81 24.02
CA GLY A 49 9.29 15.19 24.04
C GLY A 49 10.81 15.37 24.05
N LYS A 50 11.60 14.30 23.89
CA LYS A 50 13.08 14.41 23.85
C LYS A 50 13.50 14.91 22.48
N ARG A 51 14.45 15.85 22.47
CA ARG A 51 14.97 16.45 21.24
C ARG A 51 16.17 15.67 20.72
N TRP A 52 16.12 15.36 19.44
CA TRP A 52 17.14 14.62 18.68
C TRP A 52 17.67 15.48 17.56
N ARG A 53 18.98 15.68 17.52
CA ARG A 53 19.65 16.33 16.40
C ARG A 53 19.76 15.35 15.23
N VAL A 54 19.17 15.70 14.09
CA VAL A 54 19.17 14.83 12.91
C VAL A 54 20.43 15.05 12.07
N ILE A 55 21.22 13.98 11.91
CA ILE A 55 22.42 13.96 11.07
C ILE A 55 22.18 12.99 9.92
N ARG A 56 22.03 13.54 8.71
CA ARG A 56 21.86 12.73 7.49
C ARG A 56 23.19 12.05 7.13
N PHE A 57 23.13 10.75 6.90
CA PHE A 57 24.24 9.93 6.41
C PHE A 57 23.91 9.34 5.03
N ARG A 58 24.85 9.48 4.10
CA ARG A 58 24.77 8.98 2.72
C ARG A 58 26.13 8.48 2.24
N ASN A 59 26.73 7.57 3.00
CA ASN A 59 28.08 7.05 2.76
C ASN A 59 29.19 8.14 2.84
N ASP A 60 28.94 9.24 3.57
CA ASP A 60 29.94 10.27 3.89
C ASP A 60 30.30 10.21 5.38
N ASP A 61 31.25 9.31 5.69
CA ASP A 61 31.76 9.06 7.04
C ASP A 61 32.38 10.33 7.65
N LEU A 62 33.18 11.07 6.87
CA LEU A 62 33.89 12.24 7.37
C LEU A 62 32.91 13.35 7.80
N ALA A 63 31.87 13.61 7.00
CA ALA A 63 30.85 14.58 7.35
C ALA A 63 30.03 14.15 8.57
N LEU A 64 29.71 12.86 8.71
CA LEU A 64 29.03 12.32 9.88
C LEU A 64 29.87 12.51 11.14
N ARG A 65 31.14 12.08 11.13
CA ARG A 65 32.05 12.17 12.29
C ARG A 65 32.26 13.60 12.77
N ARG A 66 32.30 14.58 11.85
CA ARG A 66 32.41 16.01 12.20
C ARG A 66 31.16 16.56 12.90
N ARG A 67 30.00 15.93 12.73
CA ARG A 67 28.71 16.40 13.27
C ARG A 67 28.25 15.63 14.50
N LEU A 68 28.79 14.45 14.75
CA LEU A 68 28.46 13.64 15.92
C LEU A 68 28.94 14.32 17.20
N SER A 69 28.00 14.54 18.13
CA SER A 69 28.28 14.96 19.50
C SER A 69 28.15 13.79 20.45
N LYS A 70 28.92 13.80 21.55
CA LYS A 70 28.75 12.86 22.67
C LYS A 70 27.80 13.39 23.74
N GLU A 71 27.53 14.69 23.72
CA GLU A 71 26.77 15.41 24.75
C GLU A 71 25.29 15.52 24.38
N GLU A 72 25.01 15.68 23.08
CA GLU A 72 23.66 15.81 22.53
C GLU A 72 23.08 14.44 22.12
N ARG A 73 21.74 14.32 22.08
CA ARG A 73 21.08 13.19 21.42
C ARG A 73 21.19 13.35 19.91
N CYS A 74 21.80 12.38 19.24
CA CYS A 74 21.95 12.37 17.79
C CYS A 74 21.16 11.22 17.17
N LEU A 75 20.36 11.56 16.15
CA LEU A 75 19.76 10.58 15.24
C LEU A 75 20.58 10.57 13.95
N ILE A 76 21.20 9.44 13.64
CA ILE A 76 21.79 9.20 12.33
C ILE A 76 20.66 8.76 11.41
N TRP A 77 20.36 9.56 10.40
CA TRP A 77 19.37 9.24 9.37
C TRP A 77 20.09 8.75 8.12
N ALA A 78 20.14 7.43 7.95
CA ALA A 78 20.86 6.79 6.87
C ALA A 78 19.97 6.59 5.64
N GLN A 79 20.47 7.05 4.50
CA GLN A 79 19.79 6.94 3.22
C GLN A 79 20.80 6.61 2.10
N PRO A 80 20.34 6.04 0.98
CA PRO A 80 21.17 5.87 -0.20
C PRO A 80 21.75 7.20 -0.69
N PRO A 81 22.92 7.19 -1.34
CA PRO A 81 23.46 8.34 -2.05
C PRO A 81 22.46 8.89 -3.09
N LEU A 82 22.37 10.22 -3.23
CA LEU A 82 21.49 10.83 -4.25
C LEU A 82 21.84 10.40 -5.67
N THR A 83 23.13 10.16 -5.91
CA THR A 83 23.65 9.76 -7.22
C THR A 83 23.31 8.31 -7.56
N SER A 84 22.90 7.52 -6.55
CA SER A 84 22.63 6.09 -6.70
C SER A 84 21.57 5.68 -5.68
N PRO A 85 20.29 6.04 -5.92
CA PRO A 85 19.20 5.76 -4.97
C PRO A 85 18.98 4.26 -4.72
N ASP A 86 19.38 3.40 -5.66
CA ASP A 86 19.31 1.93 -5.53
C ASP A 86 20.56 1.33 -4.86
N ALA A 87 21.57 2.15 -4.54
CA ALA A 87 22.78 1.65 -3.89
C ALA A 87 22.51 1.31 -2.42
N ALA A 88 23.16 0.24 -1.96
CA ALA A 88 23.15 -0.10 -0.54
C ALA A 88 23.78 1.02 0.30
N ILE A 89 23.21 1.23 1.49
CA ILE A 89 23.83 2.06 2.52
C ILE A 89 25.01 1.24 3.09
N ASP A 90 26.23 1.77 2.96
CA ASP A 90 27.41 1.09 3.47
C ASP A 90 27.78 1.62 4.85
N LEU A 91 27.53 0.78 5.87
CA LEU A 91 27.86 1.06 7.26
C LEU A 91 29.20 0.45 7.68
N SER A 92 29.93 -0.22 6.78
CA SER A 92 31.18 -0.93 7.08
C SER A 92 32.30 0.01 7.54
N TYR A 93 32.20 1.30 7.20
CA TYR A 93 33.14 2.35 7.60
C TYR A 93 32.84 2.97 8.98
N LEU A 94 31.76 2.55 9.62
CA LEU A 94 31.29 3.05 10.91
C LEU A 94 31.28 1.99 12.02
N PRO A 95 32.26 1.05 12.11
CA PRO A 95 32.18 -0.04 13.08
C PRO A 95 32.21 0.44 14.54
N ASP A 96 32.88 1.57 14.81
CA ASP A 96 32.92 2.20 16.13
C ASP A 96 31.61 2.90 16.50
N VAL A 97 30.90 3.44 15.50
CA VAL A 97 29.59 4.07 15.69
C VAL A 97 28.51 3.01 15.82
N VAL A 98 28.52 2.00 14.93
CA VAL A 98 27.63 0.84 14.97
C VAL A 98 27.87 0.00 16.22
N GLY A 99 29.13 -0.18 16.64
CA GLY A 99 29.45 -0.90 17.88
C GLY A 99 28.95 -0.22 19.17
N ARG A 100 28.58 1.06 19.10
CA ARG A 100 27.90 1.78 20.20
C ARG A 100 26.38 1.61 20.16
N LEU A 101 25.83 1.15 19.03
CA LEU A 101 24.40 0.94 18.82
C LEU A 101 24.03 -0.49 19.20
N ALA A 102 23.07 -0.65 20.09
CA ALA A 102 22.38 -1.94 20.27
C ALA A 102 21.30 -2.11 19.19
N ASP A 103 20.84 -3.34 18.92
CA ASP A 103 19.77 -3.63 17.95
C ASP A 103 18.51 -2.77 18.18
N GLU A 104 18.19 -2.48 19.44
CA GLU A 104 17.04 -1.63 19.81
C GLU A 104 17.21 -0.16 19.39
N GLN A 105 18.45 0.31 19.19
CA GLN A 105 18.80 1.67 18.76
C GLN A 105 18.93 1.79 17.23
N VAL A 106 18.88 0.66 16.52
CA VAL A 106 18.77 0.61 15.06
C VAL A 106 17.29 0.49 14.71
N ILE A 107 16.74 1.57 14.18
CA ILE A 107 15.35 1.69 13.80
C ILE A 107 15.26 1.48 12.29
N ASP A 108 14.72 0.35 11.88
CA ASP A 108 14.38 0.11 10.49
C ASP A 108 13.09 0.88 10.16
N ALA A 109 13.24 1.99 9.42
CA ALA A 109 12.15 2.83 8.94
C ALA A 109 11.79 2.52 7.47
N SER A 110 12.35 1.46 6.89
CA SER A 110 11.82 0.92 5.63
C SER A 110 10.38 0.47 5.81
N LEU A 111 9.60 0.44 4.73
CA LEU A 111 8.22 -0.04 4.82
C LEU A 111 8.18 -1.45 5.45
N LEU A 112 8.98 -2.38 4.94
CA LEU A 112 8.99 -3.76 5.44
C LEU A 112 9.41 -3.84 6.90
N GLY A 113 10.36 -3.01 7.34
CA GLY A 113 10.75 -2.87 8.74
C GLY A 113 9.59 -2.44 9.63
N VAL A 114 8.85 -1.40 9.21
CA VAL A 114 7.65 -0.93 9.92
C VAL A 114 6.56 -1.99 9.94
N LEU A 115 6.27 -2.64 8.81
CA LEU A 115 5.26 -3.69 8.73
C LEU A 115 5.60 -4.89 9.61
N LYS A 116 6.88 -5.29 9.67
CA LYS A 116 7.34 -6.35 10.57
C LYS A 116 7.20 -5.96 12.05
N ALA A 117 7.38 -4.69 12.39
CA ALA A 117 7.16 -4.22 13.75
C ALA A 117 5.67 -4.23 14.14
N LEU A 118 4.78 -3.83 13.23
CA LEU A 118 3.33 -3.77 13.47
C LEU A 118 2.64 -5.14 13.36
N MET A 119 3.12 -6.00 12.47
CA MET A 119 2.56 -7.30 12.13
C MET A 119 3.66 -8.37 12.12
N PRO A 120 4.27 -8.71 13.27
CA PRO A 120 5.48 -9.52 13.34
C PRO A 120 5.31 -10.98 12.88
N ASN A 121 4.09 -11.49 12.89
CA ASN A 121 3.78 -12.86 12.46
C ASN A 121 3.47 -12.96 10.97
N GLU A 122 3.64 -11.87 10.22
CA GLU A 122 3.29 -11.80 8.81
C GLU A 122 4.50 -11.83 7.91
N VAL A 123 4.35 -12.57 6.81
CA VAL A 123 5.32 -12.61 5.72
C VAL A 123 4.72 -11.88 4.53
N PHE A 124 5.29 -10.72 4.24
CA PHE A 124 4.87 -9.87 3.12
C PHE A 124 5.55 -10.34 1.81
N PRO A 125 4.80 -10.39 0.69
CA PRO A 125 5.36 -10.66 -0.63
C PRO A 125 6.44 -9.66 -1.06
N GLN A 126 7.29 -10.10 -1.99
CA GLN A 126 8.34 -9.26 -2.58
C GLN A 126 7.80 -8.05 -3.35
N ALA A 127 6.56 -8.12 -3.86
CA ALA A 127 5.92 -7.00 -4.55
C ALA A 127 5.42 -5.88 -3.60
N THR A 128 5.47 -6.07 -2.28
CA THR A 128 4.97 -5.10 -1.29
C THR A 128 5.57 -3.70 -1.40
N PRO A 129 6.88 -3.51 -1.66
CA PRO A 129 7.47 -2.18 -1.83
C PRO A 129 6.85 -1.36 -2.98
N THR A 130 6.29 -2.00 -4.01
CA THR A 130 5.59 -1.33 -5.11
C THR A 130 4.41 -0.49 -4.62
N TYR A 131 3.74 -0.94 -3.56
CA TYR A 131 2.57 -0.27 -2.98
C TYR A 131 2.93 0.63 -1.80
N ALA A 132 4.21 0.92 -1.59
CA ALA A 132 4.63 1.60 -0.39
C ALA A 132 4.10 3.03 -0.25
N ALA A 133 3.78 3.71 -1.35
CA ALA A 133 3.08 5.00 -1.32
C ALA A 133 1.64 4.92 -0.77
N TYR A 134 0.98 3.76 -0.92
CA TYR A 134 -0.36 3.51 -0.42
C TYR A 134 -0.36 3.30 1.11
N PHE A 135 0.72 2.72 1.64
CA PHE A 135 0.83 2.31 3.04
C PHE A 135 1.49 3.34 3.96
N ALA A 136 2.52 4.03 3.49
CA ALA A 136 3.44 4.79 4.35
C ALA A 136 2.76 5.87 5.21
N ASP A 137 1.66 6.44 4.71
CA ASP A 137 0.93 7.53 5.36
C ASP A 137 -0.41 7.09 5.98
N ARG A 138 -0.71 5.77 5.97
CA ARG A 138 -1.99 5.19 6.42
C ARG A 138 -1.80 3.86 7.14
N LEU A 139 -0.83 3.80 8.04
CA LEU A 139 -0.52 2.57 8.79
C LEU A 139 -1.70 2.05 9.64
N PRO A 140 -2.54 2.88 10.29
CA PRO A 140 -3.69 2.39 11.06
C PRO A 140 -4.74 1.70 10.18
N ASP A 141 -5.02 2.26 9.00
CA ASP A 141 -5.93 1.66 8.04
C ASP A 141 -5.38 0.32 7.53
N LEU A 142 -4.10 0.27 7.22
CA LEU A 142 -3.44 -0.96 6.80
C LEU A 142 -3.57 -2.07 7.86
N VAL A 143 -3.29 -1.76 9.13
CA VAL A 143 -3.38 -2.74 10.22
C VAL A 143 -4.84 -3.18 10.45
N ARG A 144 -5.79 -2.24 10.37
CA ARG A 144 -7.24 -2.52 10.49
C ARG A 144 -7.69 -3.48 9.39
N GLU A 145 -7.38 -3.17 8.14
CA GLU A 145 -7.82 -3.95 6.98
C GLU A 145 -7.05 -5.28 6.86
N HIS A 146 -5.80 -5.33 7.30
CA HIS A 146 -5.07 -6.60 7.46
C HIS A 146 -5.80 -7.53 8.44
N LYS A 147 -6.23 -6.99 9.58
CA LYS A 147 -6.98 -7.78 10.57
C LYS A 147 -8.30 -8.29 9.99
N GLU A 148 -9.05 -7.44 9.31
CA GLU A 148 -10.30 -7.79 8.61
C GLU A 148 -10.07 -8.93 7.60
N LEU A 149 -9.02 -8.80 6.78
CA LEU A 149 -8.64 -9.79 5.79
C LEU A 149 -8.29 -11.13 6.44
N ARG A 150 -7.60 -11.11 7.58
CA ARG A 150 -7.23 -12.31 8.34
C ARG A 150 -8.42 -13.00 9.00
N GLU A 151 -9.44 -12.26 9.44
CA GLU A 151 -10.67 -12.85 9.95
C GLU A 151 -11.40 -13.67 8.87
N HIS A 152 -11.30 -13.24 7.60
CA HIS A 152 -11.92 -13.92 6.47
C HIS A 152 -11.07 -15.05 5.86
N THR A 153 -9.87 -15.32 6.39
CA THR A 153 -8.95 -16.30 5.79
C THR A 153 -8.73 -17.50 6.72
N ARG A 154 -9.45 -18.59 6.46
CA ARG A 154 -9.67 -19.75 7.36
C ARG A 154 -8.40 -20.48 7.85
N PHE A 155 -7.23 -20.24 7.24
CA PHE A 155 -5.97 -20.94 7.57
C PHE A 155 -4.74 -20.03 7.67
N ARG A 156 -4.91 -18.70 7.73
CA ARG A 156 -3.81 -17.71 7.77
C ARG A 156 -2.59 -18.09 6.90
N PRO A 157 -2.77 -18.39 5.60
CA PRO A 157 -1.64 -18.59 4.70
C PRO A 157 -0.80 -17.32 4.64
N PRO A 158 0.48 -17.38 4.22
CA PRO A 158 1.24 -16.18 3.90
C PRO A 158 0.44 -15.23 3.01
N LEU A 159 0.63 -13.91 3.19
CA LEU A 159 -0.02 -12.96 2.30
C LEU A 159 0.47 -13.23 0.87
N SER A 160 -0.46 -13.19 -0.08
CA SER A 160 -0.17 -13.27 -1.51
C SER A 160 -0.16 -11.86 -2.11
N ASP A 161 0.29 -11.74 -3.35
CA ASP A 161 0.31 -10.44 -4.04
C ASP A 161 -1.11 -9.84 -4.12
N GLU A 162 -2.15 -10.64 -4.35
CA GLU A 162 -3.55 -10.17 -4.39
C GLU A 162 -3.98 -9.57 -3.05
N HIS A 163 -3.57 -10.18 -1.93
CA HIS A 163 -3.89 -9.64 -0.61
C HIS A 163 -3.23 -8.27 -0.39
N VAL A 164 -1.99 -8.08 -0.83
CA VAL A 164 -1.29 -6.80 -0.71
C VAL A 164 -1.93 -5.73 -1.61
N GLN A 165 -2.33 -6.10 -2.82
CA GLN A 165 -3.03 -5.21 -3.74
C GLN A 165 -4.38 -4.75 -3.18
N ALA A 166 -5.15 -5.68 -2.61
CA ALA A 166 -6.41 -5.36 -1.93
C ALA A 166 -6.19 -4.40 -0.76
N LEU A 167 -5.19 -4.66 0.09
CA LEU A 167 -4.83 -3.77 1.19
C LEU A 167 -4.40 -2.38 0.68
N ALA A 168 -3.66 -2.30 -0.43
CA ALA A 168 -3.25 -1.04 -1.01
C ALA A 168 -4.46 -0.20 -1.46
N LEU A 169 -5.42 -0.82 -2.15
CA LEU A 169 -6.66 -0.15 -2.57
C LEU A 169 -7.49 0.31 -1.36
N CYS A 170 -7.67 -0.51 -0.33
CA CYS A 170 -8.37 -0.12 0.89
C CYS A 170 -7.68 1.01 1.64
N CYS A 171 -6.35 1.04 1.64
CA CYS A 171 -5.63 2.17 2.22
C CYS A 171 -5.96 3.46 1.46
N ARG A 172 -6.26 3.43 0.15
CA ARG A 172 -6.65 4.64 -0.61
C ARG A 172 -8.11 5.01 -0.48
N HIS A 173 -8.96 3.98 -0.41
CA HIS A 173 -10.41 4.04 -0.37
C HIS A 173 -10.88 3.38 0.95
N PRO A 174 -10.82 4.09 2.10
CA PRO A 174 -11.08 3.53 3.43
C PRO A 174 -12.52 3.03 3.65
N GLU A 175 -13.43 3.40 2.76
CA GLU A 175 -14.80 2.92 2.66
C GLU A 175 -14.88 1.45 2.19
N LEU A 176 -13.86 0.98 1.45
CA LEU A 176 -13.78 -0.38 0.95
C LEU A 176 -13.14 -1.30 1.98
N LYS A 177 -13.58 -2.56 1.99
CA LYS A 177 -12.99 -3.61 2.84
C LYS A 177 -12.11 -4.53 2.02
N ALA A 178 -11.01 -4.97 2.62
CA ALA A 178 -10.05 -5.82 1.93
C ALA A 178 -10.67 -7.16 1.49
N GLY A 179 -11.56 -7.74 2.31
CA GLY A 179 -12.32 -8.94 1.96
C GLY A 179 -13.18 -8.82 0.69
N ASP A 180 -13.75 -7.65 0.42
CA ASP A 180 -14.59 -7.42 -0.76
C ASP A 180 -13.77 -7.43 -2.05
N LEU A 181 -12.51 -6.98 -1.99
CA LEU A 181 -11.60 -6.91 -3.13
C LEU A 181 -10.98 -8.25 -3.55
N LEU A 182 -11.18 -9.33 -2.80
CA LEU A 182 -10.59 -10.65 -3.08
C LEU A 182 -11.43 -11.55 -4.01
N PHE A 183 -12.49 -11.04 -4.64
CA PHE A 183 -13.34 -11.74 -5.65
C PHE A 183 -13.48 -13.25 -5.44
N ARG A 184 -14.23 -13.64 -4.40
CA ARG A 184 -14.34 -15.06 -3.97
C ARG A 184 -15.53 -15.80 -4.58
N GLU A 185 -16.28 -15.12 -5.44
CA GLU A 185 -17.46 -15.66 -6.12
C GLU A 185 -17.12 -16.83 -7.02
N THR A 186 -17.97 -17.86 -6.94
CA THR A 186 -17.88 -19.06 -7.79
C THR A 186 -18.81 -18.98 -9.01
N ASP A 187 -19.61 -17.93 -9.13
CA ASP A 187 -20.51 -17.70 -10.25
C ASP A 187 -20.33 -16.30 -10.84
N LEU A 188 -20.54 -16.21 -12.15
CA LEU A 188 -20.32 -15.00 -12.94
C LEU A 188 -21.24 -13.84 -12.55
N PRO A 189 -22.56 -14.02 -12.38
CA PRO A 189 -23.44 -12.91 -11.98
C PRO A 189 -23.02 -12.24 -10.67
N SER A 190 -22.60 -13.03 -9.68
CA SER A 190 -22.14 -12.49 -8.40
C SER A 190 -20.80 -11.75 -8.56
N ALA A 191 -19.85 -12.32 -9.30
CA ALA A 191 -18.55 -11.71 -9.55
C ALA A 191 -18.69 -10.36 -10.27
N LEU A 192 -19.55 -10.31 -11.29
CA LEU A 192 -19.87 -9.09 -12.03
C LEU A 192 -20.57 -8.05 -11.17
N ARG A 193 -21.56 -8.46 -10.38
CA ARG A 193 -22.26 -7.54 -9.47
C ARG A 193 -21.27 -6.91 -8.50
N ARG A 194 -20.36 -7.70 -7.93
CA ARG A 194 -19.30 -7.19 -7.05
C ARG A 194 -18.38 -6.21 -7.77
N TYR A 195 -17.90 -6.57 -8.96
CA TYR A 195 -17.03 -5.68 -9.75
C TYR A 195 -17.72 -4.34 -10.04
N LEU A 196 -18.94 -4.37 -10.55
CA LEU A 196 -19.72 -3.17 -10.88
C LEU A 196 -20.04 -2.34 -9.64
N TRP A 197 -20.38 -2.99 -8.52
CA TRP A 197 -20.57 -2.30 -7.24
C TRP A 197 -19.29 -1.57 -6.81
N LEU A 198 -18.14 -2.23 -6.83
CA LEU A 198 -16.85 -1.60 -6.50
C LEU A 198 -16.53 -0.40 -7.40
N LEU A 199 -16.86 -0.49 -8.71
CA LEU A 199 -16.70 0.65 -9.63
C LEU A 199 -17.55 1.87 -9.24
N THR A 200 -18.65 1.68 -8.52
CA THR A 200 -19.54 2.78 -8.09
C THR A 200 -19.24 3.32 -6.69
N GLU A 201 -18.56 2.56 -5.84
CA GLU A 201 -18.30 2.96 -4.45
C GLU A 201 -17.19 4.00 -4.30
N ALA A 202 -16.24 4.05 -5.24
CA ALA A 202 -15.07 4.91 -5.15
C ALA A 202 -14.75 5.63 -6.47
N GLN A 203 -13.97 6.71 -6.38
CA GLN A 203 -13.39 7.37 -7.54
C GLN A 203 -12.04 6.74 -7.87
N TRP A 204 -12.02 5.96 -8.94
CA TRP A 204 -10.85 5.21 -9.37
C TRP A 204 -9.95 6.06 -10.27
N THR A 205 -8.66 6.10 -9.97
CA THR A 205 -7.65 6.49 -10.97
C THR A 205 -7.42 5.35 -11.97
N ASP A 206 -6.80 5.65 -13.12
CA ASP A 206 -6.51 4.62 -14.13
C ASP A 206 -5.64 3.48 -13.56
N ASP A 207 -4.62 3.81 -12.77
CA ASP A 207 -3.73 2.83 -12.13
C ASP A 207 -4.48 1.97 -11.09
N GLU A 208 -5.32 2.57 -10.25
CA GLU A 208 -6.12 1.85 -9.27
C GLU A 208 -7.18 0.96 -9.97
N ALA A 209 -7.77 1.43 -11.08
CA ALA A 209 -8.70 0.64 -11.88
C ALA A 209 -8.00 -0.54 -12.58
N VAL A 210 -6.75 -0.40 -13.02
CA VAL A 210 -5.94 -1.53 -13.50
C VAL A 210 -5.77 -2.57 -12.40
N LEU A 211 -5.49 -2.13 -11.17
CA LEU A 211 -5.31 -3.01 -10.03
C LEU A 211 -6.60 -3.76 -9.66
N LEU A 212 -7.73 -3.05 -9.59
CA LEU A 212 -9.03 -3.65 -9.35
C LEU A 212 -9.39 -4.71 -10.40
N ARG A 213 -9.13 -4.41 -11.68
CA ARG A 213 -9.32 -5.36 -12.78
C ARG A 213 -8.41 -6.58 -12.66
N HIS A 214 -7.15 -6.38 -12.24
CA HIS A 214 -6.25 -7.49 -11.97
C HIS A 214 -6.82 -8.42 -10.89
N LEU A 215 -7.30 -7.86 -9.77
CA LEU A 215 -7.95 -8.63 -8.71
C LEU A 215 -9.20 -9.38 -9.20
N ALA A 216 -10.06 -8.72 -9.98
CA ALA A 216 -11.24 -9.35 -10.56
C ALA A 216 -10.89 -10.54 -11.47
N ARG A 217 -9.78 -10.47 -12.23
CA ARG A 217 -9.28 -11.58 -13.06
C ARG A 217 -8.81 -12.80 -12.24
N GLN A 218 -8.52 -12.64 -10.95
CA GLN A 218 -8.14 -13.74 -10.05
C GLN A 218 -9.34 -14.47 -9.45
N SER A 219 -10.57 -14.10 -9.83
CA SER A 219 -11.78 -14.80 -9.41
C SER A 219 -11.70 -16.31 -9.72
N PRO A 220 -12.19 -17.18 -8.80
CA PRO A 220 -12.09 -18.64 -8.93
C PRO A 220 -13.11 -19.25 -9.92
N LEU A 221 -13.57 -18.47 -10.90
CA LEU A 221 -14.48 -18.92 -11.95
C LEU A 221 -13.80 -19.92 -12.90
N ASP A 222 -14.61 -20.84 -13.44
CA ASP A 222 -14.21 -21.70 -14.55
C ASP A 222 -13.85 -20.88 -15.81
N GLU A 223 -13.05 -21.45 -16.71
CA GLU A 223 -12.51 -20.78 -17.92
C GLU A 223 -13.58 -20.05 -18.77
N GLY A 224 -14.75 -20.67 -18.99
CA GLY A 224 -15.82 -20.07 -19.79
C GLY A 224 -16.40 -18.80 -19.16
N PRO A 225 -16.95 -18.88 -17.92
CA PRO A 225 -17.37 -17.72 -17.15
C PRO A 225 -16.28 -16.67 -16.95
N LYS A 226 -15.02 -17.10 -16.73
CA LYS A 226 -13.88 -16.20 -16.55
C LYS A 226 -13.55 -15.38 -17.80
N ALA A 227 -13.60 -15.99 -18.99
CA ALA A 227 -13.43 -15.29 -20.25
C ALA A 227 -14.52 -14.23 -20.49
N ARG A 228 -15.74 -14.49 -20.01
CA ARG A 228 -16.86 -13.52 -20.08
C ARG A 228 -16.67 -12.38 -19.09
N LEU A 229 -16.27 -12.67 -17.86
CA LEU A 229 -15.88 -11.64 -16.89
C LEU A 229 -14.78 -10.74 -17.48
N ALA A 230 -13.75 -11.32 -18.10
CA ALA A 230 -12.67 -10.55 -18.70
C ALA A 230 -13.15 -9.51 -19.73
N ALA A 231 -14.18 -9.81 -20.54
CA ALA A 231 -14.75 -8.87 -21.50
C ALA A 231 -15.34 -7.61 -20.82
N TRP A 232 -15.81 -7.72 -19.58
CA TRP A 232 -16.27 -6.59 -18.77
C TRP A 232 -15.15 -5.80 -18.08
N LEU A 233 -13.96 -6.39 -17.98
CA LEU A 233 -12.78 -5.76 -17.39
C LEU A 233 -11.97 -4.97 -18.45
N GLU A 234 -12.12 -5.26 -19.74
CA GLU A 234 -11.37 -4.51 -20.77
C GLU A 234 -11.72 -3.01 -20.85
N PRO A 235 -12.99 -2.59 -20.79
CA PRO A 235 -13.36 -1.18 -20.88
C PRO A 235 -12.87 -0.37 -19.66
N GLY A 236 -12.67 0.93 -19.86
CA GLY A 236 -12.43 1.85 -18.75
C GLY A 236 -13.66 1.96 -17.82
N VAL A 237 -13.47 2.44 -16.60
CA VAL A 237 -14.53 2.53 -15.57
C VAL A 237 -15.77 3.26 -16.09
N ALA A 238 -15.58 4.42 -16.73
CA ALA A 238 -16.68 5.20 -17.29
C ALA A 238 -17.46 4.44 -18.36
N ASP A 239 -16.78 3.67 -19.20
CA ASP A 239 -17.43 2.90 -20.27
C ASP A 239 -18.17 1.69 -19.72
N ALA A 240 -17.61 0.99 -18.73
CA ALA A 240 -18.30 -0.08 -18.02
C ALA A 240 -19.62 0.40 -17.39
N LEU A 241 -19.59 1.54 -16.69
CA LEU A 241 -20.78 2.12 -16.07
C LEU A 241 -21.79 2.64 -17.11
N ARG A 242 -21.32 3.25 -18.21
CA ARG A 242 -22.18 3.67 -19.34
C ARG A 242 -22.89 2.49 -19.97
N MET A 243 -22.20 1.37 -20.19
CA MET A 243 -22.80 0.15 -20.73
C MET A 243 -23.94 -0.37 -19.85
N VAL A 244 -23.74 -0.39 -18.53
CA VAL A 244 -24.79 -0.77 -17.57
C VAL A 244 -25.98 0.20 -17.63
N TYR A 245 -25.71 1.51 -17.62
CA TYR A 245 -26.75 2.53 -17.69
C TYR A 245 -27.57 2.44 -18.98
N LEU A 246 -26.91 2.34 -20.14
CA LEU A 246 -27.58 2.25 -21.43
C LEU A 246 -28.41 0.97 -21.55
N ARG A 247 -27.93 -0.16 -21.00
CA ARG A 247 -28.71 -1.40 -20.92
C ARG A 247 -29.95 -1.22 -20.05
N TRP A 248 -29.82 -0.57 -18.89
CA TRP A 248 -30.95 -0.28 -18.01
C TRP A 248 -32.00 0.61 -18.70
N VAL A 249 -31.56 1.68 -19.37
CA VAL A 249 -32.45 2.56 -20.15
C VAL A 249 -33.16 1.80 -21.27
N ALA A 250 -32.44 0.96 -22.02
CA ALA A 250 -33.02 0.14 -23.09
C ALA A 250 -34.09 -0.83 -22.55
N HIS A 251 -33.81 -1.46 -21.39
CA HIS A 251 -34.76 -2.33 -20.72
C HIS A 251 -36.03 -1.60 -20.27
N VAL A 252 -35.88 -0.44 -19.61
CA VAL A 252 -37.02 0.40 -19.18
C VAL A 252 -37.83 0.91 -20.37
N ALA A 253 -37.17 1.17 -21.50
CA ALA A 253 -37.81 1.58 -22.75
C ALA A 253 -38.47 0.42 -23.53
N GLY A 254 -38.36 -0.83 -23.06
CA GLY A 254 -38.93 -2.00 -23.71
C GLY A 254 -38.20 -2.45 -24.99
N LEU A 255 -36.94 -2.04 -25.17
CA LEU A 255 -36.11 -2.51 -26.28
C LEU A 255 -35.60 -3.91 -25.97
N SER A 256 -36.10 -4.93 -26.67
CA SER A 256 -35.76 -6.34 -26.43
C SER A 256 -34.84 -6.96 -27.48
N GLU A 257 -34.65 -6.32 -28.65
CA GLU A 257 -33.87 -6.87 -29.75
C GLU A 257 -32.60 -6.07 -30.02
N ASN A 258 -31.45 -6.77 -30.13
CA ASN A 258 -30.15 -6.22 -30.55
C ASN A 258 -29.69 -4.98 -29.76
N VAL A 259 -29.93 -4.98 -28.44
CA VAL A 259 -29.57 -3.85 -27.56
C VAL A 259 -28.06 -3.60 -27.58
N ALA A 260 -27.22 -4.64 -27.65
CA ALA A 260 -25.77 -4.42 -27.74
C ALA A 260 -25.37 -3.80 -29.08
N GLY A 261 -25.96 -4.25 -30.19
CA GLY A 261 -25.69 -3.64 -31.50
C GLY A 261 -26.17 -2.19 -31.57
N GLN A 262 -27.30 -1.88 -30.93
CA GLN A 262 -27.79 -0.51 -30.81
C GLN A 262 -26.84 0.35 -29.98
N ILE A 263 -26.43 -0.10 -28.79
CA ILE A 263 -25.43 0.59 -27.95
C ILE A 263 -24.12 0.78 -28.72
N GLN A 264 -23.65 -0.24 -29.43
CA GLN A 264 -22.42 -0.18 -30.23
C GLN A 264 -22.52 0.88 -31.33
N SER A 265 -23.69 0.99 -31.98
CA SER A 265 -23.93 1.97 -33.05
C SER A 265 -23.96 3.43 -32.56
N THR A 266 -24.21 3.67 -31.27
CA THR A 266 -24.19 5.02 -30.70
C THR A 266 -22.78 5.60 -30.58
N GLY A 267 -21.74 4.76 -30.59
CA GLY A 267 -20.36 5.18 -30.34
C GLY A 267 -20.10 5.73 -28.93
N LEU A 268 -21.05 5.57 -28.00
CA LEU A 268 -20.97 6.13 -26.64
C LEU A 268 -20.14 5.27 -25.67
N CYS A 269 -19.73 4.07 -26.08
CA CYS A 269 -18.95 3.13 -25.29
C CYS A 269 -17.70 2.70 -26.06
N GLY A 270 -16.53 2.73 -25.42
CA GLY A 270 -15.27 2.20 -25.99
C GLY A 270 -15.13 0.67 -25.94
N GLY A 271 -16.00 -0.02 -25.20
CA GLY A 271 -16.02 -1.49 -25.06
C GLY A 271 -16.99 -2.20 -26.01
N ASP A 272 -16.84 -3.52 -26.19
CA ASP A 272 -17.79 -4.34 -26.96
C ASP A 272 -19.08 -4.60 -26.14
N PRO A 273 -20.21 -3.97 -26.47
CA PRO A 273 -21.44 -4.11 -25.70
C PRO A 273 -22.05 -5.51 -25.84
N ARG A 274 -21.56 -6.36 -26.75
CA ARG A 274 -22.04 -7.74 -26.90
C ARG A 274 -21.71 -8.62 -25.69
N ALA A 275 -20.75 -8.19 -24.86
CA ALA A 275 -20.54 -8.77 -23.54
C ALA A 275 -21.81 -8.71 -22.66
N LEU A 276 -22.66 -7.70 -22.89
CA LEU A 276 -23.93 -7.51 -22.18
C LEU A 276 -24.99 -8.55 -22.57
N GLU A 277 -25.00 -9.06 -23.80
CA GLU A 277 -26.15 -9.84 -24.34
C GLU A 277 -26.24 -11.28 -23.83
N ARG A 278 -25.19 -11.80 -23.17
CA ARG A 278 -25.14 -13.22 -22.77
C ARG A 278 -25.57 -13.46 -21.31
N GLU A 279 -26.02 -12.43 -20.59
CA GLU A 279 -26.22 -12.37 -19.12
C GLU A 279 -27.51 -11.66 -18.71
#